data_AF-A0A3B9KJX2-F1
#
_entry.id   AF-A0A3B9KJX2-F1
#
_cell.length_a   1.000
_cell.length_b   1.000
_cell.length_c   1.000
_cell.angle_alpha   90.00
_cell.angle_beta   90.00
_cell.angle_gamma   90.00
#
_symmetry.space_group_name_H-M   'P 1'
#
loop_
_entity.id
_entity.type
_entity.pdbx_description
1 polymer ?
#
loop_
_entity_poly.entity_id
_entity_poly.type
_entity_poly.pdbx_seq_one_letter_code
_entity_poly.pdbx_strand_id
1 'polypeptide(L)'
;VPVQVQSEPVSVYATQDDTRQTISLLFVNKSDSVQQAQISTEGTYFLPVSSWPALQINLNAYSVVVVTLHRGAGADAYSLTPTAGTTTPALTHTVCGNQGNVLLHSLPC
;
A
#
# COMPACT_ATOMS: atom_id res chain seq x y z
N VAL A 1 -5.36 -9.33 -8.71
CA VAL A 1 -5.05 -7.89 -8.83
C VAL A 1 -3.91 -7.76 -9.81
N PRO A 2 -4.07 -7.09 -10.96
CA PRO A 2 -2.95 -6.79 -11.83
C PRO A 2 -2.07 -5.74 -11.13
N VAL A 3 -1.05 -6.19 -10.42
CA VAL A 3 0.00 -5.30 -9.92
C VAL A 3 1.00 -5.18 -11.06
N GLN A 4 1.11 -4.00 -11.68
CA GLN A 4 2.22 -3.75 -12.61
C GLN A 4 3.51 -3.93 -11.80
N VAL A 5 4.22 -5.01 -12.06
CA VAL A 5 5.45 -5.37 -11.36
C VAL A 5 6.47 -4.27 -11.62
N GLN A 6 6.60 -3.32 -10.70
CA GLN A 6 7.78 -2.50 -10.62
C GLN A 6 8.90 -3.41 -10.11
N SER A 7 9.85 -3.69 -10.99
CA SER A 7 11.14 -4.29 -10.68
C SER A 7 11.84 -3.53 -9.56
N GLU A 8 12.90 -4.12 -8.99
CA GLU A 8 13.71 -3.56 -7.90
C GLU A 8 13.71 -2.02 -7.83
N PRO A 9 13.48 -1.43 -6.63
CA PRO A 9 13.79 -2.04 -5.33
C PRO A 9 12.59 -2.53 -4.48
N VAL A 10 11.36 -2.53 -5.00
CA VAL A 10 10.16 -2.92 -4.23
C VAL A 10 9.70 -4.32 -4.58
N SER A 11 9.32 -5.13 -3.58
CA SER A 11 8.64 -6.41 -3.78
C SER A 11 7.20 -6.33 -3.30
N VAL A 12 6.28 -6.92 -4.06
CA VAL A 12 4.84 -6.87 -3.78
C VAL A 12 4.25 -8.27 -3.73
N TYR A 13 3.47 -8.56 -2.69
CA TYR A 13 2.71 -9.79 -2.54
C TYR A 13 1.24 -9.44 -2.35
N ALA A 14 0.35 -10.22 -2.94
CA ALA A 14 -1.09 -9.97 -2.89
C ALA A 14 -1.85 -11.21 -2.43
N THR A 15 -2.78 -11.03 -1.51
CA THR A 15 -3.79 -12.03 -1.16
C THR A 15 -5.18 -11.43 -1.27
N GLN A 16 -6.16 -12.28 -1.47
CA GLN A 16 -7.58 -11.92 -1.47
C GLN A 16 -8.29 -12.88 -0.52
N ASP A 17 -9.22 -12.35 0.25
CA ASP A 17 -10.06 -13.16 1.13
C ASP A 17 -11.05 -14.03 0.33
N ASP A 18 -11.59 -15.06 0.97
CA ASP A 18 -12.51 -16.00 0.33
C ASP A 18 -13.82 -15.33 -0.13
N THR A 19 -14.26 -14.27 0.57
CA THR A 19 -15.50 -13.54 0.25
C THR A 19 -15.30 -12.48 -0.85
N ARG A 20 -14.05 -12.30 -1.31
CA ARG A 20 -13.63 -11.33 -2.33
C ARG A 20 -14.00 -9.89 -1.97
N GLN A 21 -14.10 -9.58 -0.68
CA GLN A 21 -14.37 -8.24 -0.16
C GLN A 21 -13.10 -7.51 0.26
N THR A 22 -12.00 -8.22 0.45
CA THR A 22 -10.76 -7.67 0.98
C THR A 22 -9.56 -8.14 0.17
N ILE A 23 -8.70 -7.21 -0.22
CA ILE A 23 -7.39 -7.50 -0.82
C ILE A 23 -6.34 -7.02 0.17
N SER A 24 -5.35 -7.85 0.47
CA SER A 24 -4.16 -7.42 1.21
C SER A 24 -2.96 -7.39 0.28
N LEU A 25 -2.26 -6.26 0.27
CA LEU A 25 -1.05 -6.02 -0.51
C LEU A 25 0.11 -5.77 0.45
N LEU A 26 1.12 -6.63 0.43
CA LEU A 26 2.35 -6.45 1.19
C LEU A 26 3.42 -5.86 0.27
N PHE A 27 3.88 -4.66 0.58
CA PHE A 27 5.00 -3.98 -0.05
C PHE A 27 6.24 -4.09 0.83
N VAL A 28 7.37 -4.44 0.24
CA VAL A 28 8.68 -4.48 0.89
C VAL A 28 9.62 -3.62 0.09
N ASN A 29 10.01 -2.46 0.64
CA ASN A 29 11.05 -1.64 0.04
C ASN A 29 12.42 -2.13 0.51
N LYS A 30 13.26 -2.56 -0.43
CA LYS A 30 14.59 -3.11 -0.14
C LYS A 30 15.72 -2.10 -0.37
N SER A 31 15.43 -0.86 -0.78
CA SER A 31 16.44 0.18 -0.96
C SER A 31 16.58 1.11 0.26
N ASP A 32 17.66 1.88 0.23
CA ASP A 32 17.98 3.00 1.14
C ASP A 32 17.20 4.29 0.83
N SER A 33 16.30 4.26 -0.16
CA SER A 33 15.57 5.42 -0.66
C SER A 33 14.07 5.23 -0.53
N VAL A 34 13.35 6.34 -0.38
CA VAL A 34 11.88 6.32 -0.42
C VAL A 34 11.43 5.89 -1.81
N GLN A 35 10.50 4.95 -1.86
CA GLN A 35 9.86 4.48 -3.08
C GLN A 35 8.38 4.84 -3.07
N GLN A 36 7.79 4.92 -4.24
CA GLN A 36 6.38 5.20 -4.37
C GLN A 36 5.72 4.10 -5.20
N ALA A 37 4.69 3.48 -4.63
CA ALA A 37 3.87 2.48 -5.31
C ALA A 37 2.49 3.07 -5.62
N GLN A 38 1.95 2.75 -6.78
CA GLN A 38 0.60 3.13 -7.16
C GLN A 38 -0.27 1.89 -7.29
N ILE A 39 -1.37 1.87 -6.55
CA ILE A 39 -2.44 0.89 -6.68
C ILE A 39 -3.46 1.51 -7.64
N SER A 40 -3.39 1.09 -8.90
CA SER A 40 -4.35 1.50 -9.92
C SER A 40 -5.50 0.51 -10.00
N THR A 41 -6.67 1.04 -10.32
CA THR A 41 -7.91 0.26 -10.43
C THR A 41 -8.31 0.10 -11.89
N GLU A 42 -7.33 0.04 -12.80
CA GLU A 42 -7.56 -0.09 -14.25
C GLU A 42 -8.28 -1.41 -14.54
N GLY A 43 -9.60 -1.37 -14.46
CA GLY A 43 -10.48 -2.29 -15.14
C GLY A 43 -10.42 -1.99 -16.63
N THR A 44 -10.46 -3.05 -17.43
CA THR A 44 -10.77 -3.08 -18.86
C THR A 44 -11.62 -1.87 -19.28
N TYR A 45 -11.22 -1.21 -20.37
CA TYR A 45 -11.77 -0.02 -21.06
C TYR A 45 -13.30 0.16 -21.15
N PHE A 46 -14.10 -0.77 -20.62
CA PHE A 46 -15.55 -0.89 -20.78
C PHE A 46 -16.35 -0.79 -19.46
N LEU A 47 -15.74 -0.72 -18.26
CA LEU A 47 -16.48 -0.59 -16.99
C LEU A 47 -16.11 0.72 -16.25
N PRO A 48 -17.07 1.63 -16.01
CA PRO A 48 -16.77 3.02 -15.63
C PRO A 48 -16.42 3.27 -14.15
N VAL A 49 -16.55 2.29 -13.24
CA VAL A 49 -16.20 2.47 -11.82
C VAL A 49 -15.67 1.16 -11.24
N SER A 50 -14.42 1.18 -10.76
CA SER A 50 -13.89 0.06 -9.96
C SER A 50 -14.47 0.11 -8.55
N SER A 51 -14.86 -1.04 -8.00
CA SER A 51 -15.26 -1.17 -6.60
C SER A 51 -14.07 -1.20 -5.63
N TRP A 52 -12.84 -1.03 -6.13
CA TRP A 52 -11.63 -0.97 -5.31
C TRP A 52 -11.12 0.47 -5.27
N PRO A 53 -10.57 0.94 -4.15
CA PRO A 53 -9.96 2.26 -4.09
C PRO A 53 -8.64 2.29 -4.86
N ALA A 54 -8.39 3.40 -5.55
CA ALA A 54 -7.09 3.72 -6.12
C ALA A 54 -6.27 4.50 -5.09
N LEU A 55 -4.99 4.16 -4.94
CA LEU A 55 -4.13 4.70 -3.89
C LEU A 55 -2.71 4.93 -4.39
N GLN A 56 -2.04 5.91 -3.80
CA GLN A 56 -0.61 6.14 -3.93
C GLN A 56 0.01 5.89 -2.56
N ILE A 57 1.03 5.05 -2.52
CA ILE A 57 1.65 4.57 -1.29
C ILE A 57 3.11 5.02 -1.25
N ASN A 58 3.50 5.70 -0.17
CA ASN A 58 4.89 6.02 0.11
C ASN A 58 5.54 4.91 0.94
N LEU A 59 6.68 4.40 0.49
CA LEU A 59 7.43 3.33 1.13
C LEU A 59 8.78 3.88 1.59
N ASN A 60 8.96 4.05 2.89
CA ASN A 60 10.25 4.47 3.46
C ASN A 60 11.37 3.49 3.10
N ALA A 61 12.61 3.96 3.19
CA ALA A 61 13.80 3.11 3.04
C ALA A 61 13.72 1.89 3.97
N TYR A 62 14.02 0.71 3.43
CA TYR A 62 14.02 -0.58 4.16
C TYR A 62 12.73 -0.89 4.93
N SER A 63 11.58 -0.38 4.47
CA SER A 63 10.31 -0.51 5.17
C SER A 63 9.42 -1.63 4.61
N VAL A 64 8.46 -2.03 5.44
CA VAL A 64 7.38 -2.93 5.08
C VAL A 64 6.05 -2.20 5.26
N VAL A 65 5.17 -2.29 4.27
CA VAL A 65 3.82 -1.72 4.32
C VAL A 65 2.81 -2.76 3.88
N VAL A 66 1.78 -3.01 4.69
CA VAL A 66 0.62 -3.81 4.32
C VAL A 66 -0.54 -2.88 4.05
N VAL A 67 -1.11 -2.94 2.86
CA VAL A 67 -2.32 -2.19 2.48
C VAL A 67 -3.48 -3.18 2.35
N THR A 68 -4.53 -2.95 3.11
CA THR A 68 -5.77 -3.71 3.04
C THR A 68 -6.83 -2.86 2.33
N LEU A 69 -7.23 -3.28 1.14
CA LEU A 69 -8.29 -2.64 0.36
C LEU A 69 -9.61 -3.32 0.69
N HIS A 70 -10.67 -2.54 0.90
CA HIS A 70 -12.02 -3.06 1.13
C HIS A 70 -12.92 -2.71 -0.04
N ARG A 71 -13.64 -3.70 -0.56
CA ARG A 71 -14.49 -3.54 -1.73
C ARG A 71 -15.68 -2.64 -1.41
N GLY A 72 -15.88 -1.59 -2.21
CA GLY A 72 -16.93 -0.59 -2.01
C GLY A 72 -16.71 0.31 -0.80
N ALA A 73 -15.53 0.24 -0.18
CA ALA A 73 -15.15 1.02 0.98
C ALA A 73 -13.72 1.58 0.81
N GLY A 74 -13.12 2.07 1.89
CA GLY A 74 -11.77 2.64 1.89
C GLY A 74 -10.67 1.58 1.94
N ALA A 75 -9.50 2.00 2.41
CA ALA A 75 -8.38 1.12 2.64
C ALA A 75 -7.66 1.47 3.94
N ASP A 76 -6.93 0.50 4.47
CA ASP A 76 -6.06 0.65 5.64
C ASP A 76 -4.62 0.36 5.21
N ALA A 77 -3.67 1.07 5.79
CA ALA A 77 -2.25 0.80 5.65
C ALA A 77 -1.61 0.61 7.02
N TYR A 78 -0.75 -0.39 7.12
CA TYR A 78 0.06 -0.69 8.29
C TYR A 78 1.52 -0.65 7.86
N SER A 79 2.32 0.23 8.43
CA SER A 79 3.72 0.39 8.06
C SER A 79 4.66 0.15 9.24
N LEU A 80 5.81 -0.44 8.90
CA LEU A 80 6.91 -0.72 9.82
C LEU A 80 8.21 -0.28 9.15
N THR A 81 8.92 0.64 9.78
CA THR A 81 10.23 1.10 9.32
C THR A 81 11.26 0.76 10.41
N PRO A 82 12.27 -0.08 10.12
CA PRO A 82 13.33 -0.37 11.08
C PRO A 82 14.04 0.91 11.53
N THR A 83 14.16 1.10 12.84
CA THR A 83 14.93 2.21 13.42
C THR A 83 16.14 1.63 14.13
N ALA A 84 17.33 2.19 13.87
CA ALA A 84 18.57 1.73 14.48
C ALA A 84 18.46 1.69 16.02
N GLY A 85 18.89 0.59 16.63
CA GLY A 85 18.83 0.41 18.08
C GLY A 85 17.47 -0.06 18.64
N THR A 86 16.48 -0.30 17.78
CA THR A 86 15.19 -0.88 18.20
C THR A 86 15.10 -2.36 17.79
N THR A 87 14.72 -3.23 18.73
CA THR A 87 14.44 -4.64 18.46
C THR A 87 12.99 -4.87 18.02
N THR A 88 12.11 -3.89 18.25
CA THR A 88 10.68 -3.96 17.93
C THR A 88 10.22 -2.56 17.48
N PRO A 89 10.33 -2.23 16.18
CA PRO A 89 9.86 -0.95 15.68
C PRO A 89 8.33 -0.82 15.85
N ALA A 90 7.85 0.40 16.08
CA ALA A 90 6.44 0.67 16.21
C ALA A 90 5.71 0.41 14.88
N LEU A 91 4.51 -0.18 14.98
CA LEU A 91 3.59 -0.32 13.85
C LEU A 91 2.75 0.95 13.72
N THR A 92 2.79 1.58 12.56
CA THR A 92 1.96 2.74 12.25
C THR A 92 0.73 2.27 11.46
N HIS A 93 -0.47 2.61 11.93
CA HIS A 93 -1.72 2.37 11.19
C HIS A 93 -2.23 3.68 10.61
N THR A 94 -2.72 3.63 9.38
CA THR A 94 -3.26 4.79 8.66
C THR A 94 -4.47 4.37 7.83
N VAL A 95 -5.55 5.13 7.92
CA VAL A 95 -6.76 4.91 7.10
C VAL A 95 -6.59 5.70 5.80
N CYS A 96 -6.40 4.99 4.69
CA CYS A 96 -6.23 5.58 3.38
C CYS A 96 -7.59 5.98 2.76
N GLY A 97 -7.66 7.16 2.12
CA GLY A 97 -8.84 7.59 1.36
C GLY A 97 -9.76 8.60 2.08
N ASN A 98 -9.44 9.00 3.31
CA ASN A 98 -10.05 10.17 3.97
C ASN A 98 -8.97 11.20 4.31
N GLN A 99 -8.90 12.27 3.50
CA GLN A 99 -8.14 13.52 3.69
C GLN A 99 -6.70 13.61 3.12
N GLY A 100 -6.59 14.18 1.92
CA GLY A 100 -6.14 15.59 1.76
C GLY A 100 -4.71 16.00 2.13
N ASN A 101 -3.81 15.13 2.59
CA ASN A 101 -2.46 15.57 2.98
C ASN A 101 -1.34 14.78 2.29
N VAL A 102 -1.16 15.09 1.00
CA VAL A 102 -0.07 14.61 0.12
C VAL A 102 1.34 15.07 0.57
N LEU A 103 1.46 15.70 1.74
CA LEU A 103 2.70 16.33 2.23
C LEU A 103 3.41 15.54 3.34
N LEU A 104 2.76 14.54 3.94
CA LEU A 104 3.37 13.71 4.98
C LEU A 104 4.10 12.51 4.36
N HIS A 105 5.35 12.74 3.98
CA HIS A 105 6.27 11.69 3.49
C HIS A 105 6.52 10.56 4.50
N SER A 106 6.07 10.70 5.75
CA SER A 106 6.21 9.72 6.82
C SER A 106 5.04 8.73 6.93
N LEU A 107 3.91 9.00 6.26
CA LEU A 107 2.73 8.14 6.28
C LEU A 107 2.62 7.38 4.95
N PRO A 108 2.17 6.11 5.01
CA PRO A 108 2.07 5.27 3.82
C PRO A 108 1.03 5.80 2.84
N CYS A 109 -0.01 6.48 3.33
CA CYS A 109 -1.12 7.11 2.65
C CYS A 109 -1.77 8.09 3.65
#